data_AF-A6U9Z6-F1
#
_entry.id   AF-A6U9Z6-F1
#
_cell.length_a   1.000
_cell.length_b   1.000
_cell.length_c   1.000
_cell.angle_alpha   90.00
_cell.angle_beta   90.00
_cell.angle_gamma   90.00
#
_symmetry.space_group_name_H-M   'P 1'
#
loop_
_entity.id
_entity.type
_entity.pdbx_description
1 polymer ?
#
loop_
_entity_poly.entity_id
_entity_poly.type
_entity_poly.pdbx_seq_one_letter_code
_entity_poly.pdbx_strand_id
1 'polypeptide(L)'
;MTIPYVTGTVSVTAGSAVVTGSGTAWATALIAGGFFGLDSSNGNPVPILSVDSNTQLTLAKPWRGTTAAGQGYWIIRDTAYLQQQTVNAQALSTYIQRLDNAALTALAGLDPAADKFAYFTGANSGALADIKAKGRDLLSSTGVLDALLKLGPVWGGSVRSPANSDVGLVDGDLNTITVAGVYTLSGNWANTYAGAASVATTGTLVVLQRSANAVFQYFYRDNNQVFRRNTVNGGTSWTDWTIVELPVVGTASNSAGFPAGAIIERGSNANGEYVRFADGTQICWGTGTTNVSTNLNNHFGSTSGASVTGNALISFPATFSNTNYSVSVFPTFRGFTVLGAYSKNGANAAVRMGVSGSTANDVPYEWSAYGRWF
;
A
#
# COMPACT_ATOMS: atom_id res chain seq x y z
N MET A 1 38.85 41.24 -50.09
CA MET A 1 39.17 41.65 -51.48
C MET A 1 40.50 40.98 -51.84
N THR A 2 40.46 39.93 -52.65
CA THR A 2 41.64 39.08 -52.94
C THR A 2 42.41 39.66 -54.14
N ILE A 3 43.63 40.11 -53.91
CA ILE A 3 44.56 40.47 -54.98
C ILE A 3 45.09 39.16 -55.58
N PRO A 4 44.94 38.92 -56.90
CA PRO A 4 45.42 37.70 -57.54
C PRO A 4 46.95 37.62 -57.50
N TYR A 5 47.47 36.41 -57.37
CA TYR A 5 48.90 36.14 -57.54
C TYR A 5 49.23 36.00 -59.03
N VAL A 6 50.13 36.83 -59.54
CA VAL A 6 50.42 36.96 -60.98
C VAL A 6 51.91 36.92 -61.30
N THR A 7 52.77 36.58 -60.33
CA THR A 7 54.23 36.64 -60.50
C THR A 7 54.73 35.54 -61.44
N GLY A 8 55.51 35.90 -62.46
CA GLY A 8 56.11 34.96 -63.40
C GLY A 8 55.22 34.65 -64.61
N THR A 9 55.60 33.63 -65.38
CA THR A 9 54.82 33.14 -66.54
C THR A 9 54.60 31.64 -66.44
N VAL A 10 53.63 31.12 -67.18
CA VAL A 10 53.27 29.70 -67.14
C VAL A 10 53.08 29.09 -68.52
N SER A 11 53.23 27.77 -68.57
CA SER A 11 52.96 26.94 -69.72
C SER A 11 51.95 25.85 -69.33
N VAL A 12 50.92 25.71 -70.15
CA VAL A 12 49.86 24.71 -70.01
C VAL A 12 49.77 23.87 -71.27
N THR A 13 49.43 22.60 -71.13
CA THR A 13 49.18 21.69 -72.25
C THR A 13 47.73 21.25 -72.24
N ALA A 14 47.03 21.36 -73.37
CA ALA A 14 45.66 20.89 -73.51
C ALA A 14 45.56 19.40 -73.11
N GLY A 15 44.59 19.08 -72.25
CA GLY A 15 44.39 17.74 -71.71
C GLY A 15 45.33 17.33 -70.57
N SER A 16 46.28 18.17 -70.16
CA SER A 16 47.17 17.92 -69.02
C SER A 16 46.69 18.64 -67.75
N ALA A 17 46.86 18.01 -66.59
CA ALA A 17 46.65 18.67 -65.30
C ALA A 17 47.89 19.44 -64.80
N VAL A 18 49.04 19.29 -65.45
CA VAL A 18 50.29 19.91 -65.01
C VAL A 18 50.44 21.29 -65.62
N VAL A 19 50.74 22.28 -64.77
CA VAL A 19 51.11 23.64 -65.17
C VAL A 19 52.58 23.86 -64.80
N THR A 20 53.38 24.26 -65.78
CA THR A 20 54.81 24.55 -65.58
C THR A 20 55.02 26.05 -65.51
N GLY A 21 55.56 26.53 -64.41
CA GLY A 21 55.86 27.95 -64.17
C GLY A 21 57.31 28.32 -64.47
N SER A 22 57.54 29.59 -64.78
CA SER A 22 58.86 30.22 -64.87
C SER A 22 58.86 31.51 -64.06
N GLY A 23 59.77 31.61 -63.09
CA GLY A 23 59.83 32.76 -62.16
C GLY A 23 58.63 32.88 -61.23
N THR A 24 57.89 31.80 -61.01
CA THR A 24 56.58 31.81 -60.35
C THR A 24 56.60 31.71 -58.84
N ALA A 25 57.64 31.14 -58.23
CA ALA A 25 57.82 31.07 -56.77
C ALA A 25 56.60 30.58 -55.95
N TRP A 26 55.81 29.65 -56.48
CA TRP A 26 54.51 29.26 -55.90
C TRP A 26 54.61 28.66 -54.49
N ALA A 27 55.60 27.82 -54.23
CA ALA A 27 55.83 27.24 -52.92
C ALA A 27 56.31 28.31 -51.92
N THR A 28 57.20 29.21 -52.34
CA THR A 28 57.67 30.34 -51.53
C THR A 28 56.55 31.34 -51.21
N ALA A 29 55.61 31.54 -52.14
CA ALA A 29 54.42 32.38 -51.94
C ALA A 29 53.31 31.72 -51.11
N LEU A 30 53.55 30.50 -50.59
CA LEU A 30 52.64 29.70 -49.77
C LEU A 30 51.26 29.51 -50.42
N ILE A 31 51.24 29.29 -51.73
CA ILE A 31 50.01 28.90 -52.41
C ILE A 31 49.69 27.46 -52.01
N ALA A 32 48.54 27.26 -51.38
CA ALA A 32 48.10 25.96 -50.87
C ALA A 32 46.80 25.47 -51.53
N GLY A 33 46.31 26.18 -52.56
CA GLY A 33 45.07 25.88 -53.25
C GLY A 33 44.46 27.12 -53.90
N GLY A 34 43.24 26.97 -54.42
CA GLY A 34 42.47 28.04 -55.03
C GLY A 34 42.23 27.84 -56.53
N PHE A 35 42.01 28.93 -57.27
CA PHE A 35 41.71 28.89 -58.70
C PHE A 35 42.84 29.47 -59.52
N PHE A 36 43.31 28.71 -60.51
CA PHE A 36 44.27 29.12 -61.51
C PHE A 36 43.55 29.51 -62.80
N GLY A 37 43.94 30.62 -63.42
CA GLY A 37 43.48 31.01 -64.75
C GLY A 37 44.59 31.64 -65.57
N LEU A 38 44.47 31.57 -66.90
CA LEU A 38 45.35 32.29 -67.82
C LEU A 38 44.71 33.59 -68.25
N ASP A 39 45.52 34.63 -68.45
CA ASP A 39 45.05 35.90 -68.99
C ASP A 39 44.53 35.74 -70.42
N SER A 40 45.15 34.86 -71.20
CA SER A 40 44.81 34.61 -72.61
C SER A 40 43.61 33.67 -72.80
N SER A 41 43.05 33.07 -71.74
CA SER A 41 41.98 32.07 -71.86
C SER A 41 40.56 32.59 -71.64
N ASN A 42 40.35 33.91 -71.55
CA ASN A 42 39.04 34.55 -71.36
C ASN A 42 38.16 33.86 -70.28
N GLY A 43 38.74 33.54 -69.13
CA GLY A 43 37.96 33.14 -67.95
C GLY A 43 37.63 31.64 -67.83
N ASN A 44 38.59 30.75 -68.11
CA ASN A 44 38.50 29.33 -67.73
C ASN A 44 39.29 29.04 -66.44
N PRO A 45 38.76 29.37 -65.23
CA PRO A 45 39.42 29.04 -63.98
C PRO A 45 39.38 27.54 -63.70
N VAL A 46 40.51 26.99 -63.29
CA VAL A 46 40.64 25.59 -62.92
C VAL A 46 41.12 25.51 -61.46
N PRO A 47 40.48 24.72 -60.60
CA PRO A 47 40.95 24.54 -59.23
C PRO A 47 42.35 23.91 -59.21
N ILE A 48 43.21 24.40 -58.32
CA ILE A 48 44.53 23.82 -58.04
C ILE A 48 44.33 22.65 -57.08
N LEU A 49 44.86 21.47 -57.43
CA LEU A 49 44.89 20.30 -56.56
C LEU A 49 46.08 20.35 -55.59
N SER A 50 47.27 20.66 -56.11
CA SER A 50 48.50 20.77 -55.33
C SER A 50 49.49 21.74 -55.96
N VAL A 51 50.38 22.26 -55.11
CA VAL A 51 51.58 23.00 -55.52
C VAL A 51 52.77 22.09 -55.29
N ASP A 52 53.36 21.59 -56.37
CA ASP A 52 54.37 20.54 -56.31
C ASP A 52 55.80 21.12 -56.19
N SER A 53 56.01 22.34 -56.69
CA SER A 53 57.26 23.11 -56.50
C SER A 53 57.08 24.60 -56.78
N ASN A 54 58.15 25.39 -56.65
CA ASN A 54 58.15 26.80 -57.06
C ASN A 54 57.77 27.04 -58.53
N THR A 55 57.83 26.01 -59.37
CA THR A 55 57.62 26.06 -60.83
C THR A 55 56.68 24.96 -61.33
N GLN A 56 55.95 24.27 -60.45
CA GLN A 56 54.97 23.26 -60.87
C GLN A 56 53.69 23.29 -60.01
N LEU A 57 52.54 23.33 -60.67
CA LEU A 57 51.22 23.07 -60.08
C LEU A 57 50.59 21.84 -60.73
N THR A 58 49.77 21.14 -59.97
CA THR A 58 48.82 20.17 -60.49
C THR A 58 47.40 20.70 -60.30
N LEU A 59 46.61 20.74 -61.38
CA LEU A 59 45.21 21.14 -61.40
C LEU A 59 44.29 19.97 -61.04
N ALA A 60 43.17 20.25 -60.37
CA ALA A 60 42.18 19.24 -60.00
C ALA A 60 41.37 18.69 -61.20
N LYS A 61 41.42 19.40 -62.33
CA LYS A 61 40.86 18.97 -63.62
C LYS A 61 41.88 19.27 -64.73
N PRO A 62 42.01 18.42 -65.77
CA PRO A 62 42.89 18.70 -66.89
C PRO A 62 42.56 20.04 -67.57
N TRP A 63 43.59 20.74 -68.04
CA TRP A 63 43.43 22.01 -68.76
C TRP A 63 42.67 21.80 -70.07
N ARG A 64 41.52 22.45 -70.21
CA ARG A 64 40.63 22.30 -71.38
C ARG A 64 40.84 23.35 -72.47
N GLY A 65 41.68 24.35 -72.22
CA GLY A 65 42.02 25.38 -73.21
C GLY A 65 43.13 24.93 -74.15
N THR A 66 43.44 25.78 -75.13
CA THR A 66 44.56 25.57 -76.05
C THR A 66 45.89 25.51 -75.29
N THR A 67 46.80 24.65 -75.75
CA THR A 67 48.19 24.62 -75.28
C THR A 67 48.84 25.98 -75.50
N ALA A 68 49.45 26.53 -74.45
CA ALA A 68 50.09 27.84 -74.50
C ALA A 68 51.30 27.88 -73.58
N ALA A 69 52.36 28.59 -74.00
CA ALA A 69 53.61 28.69 -73.26
C ALA A 69 53.96 30.16 -72.95
N GLY A 70 54.63 30.39 -71.82
CA GLY A 70 55.10 31.71 -71.40
C GLY A 70 54.00 32.75 -71.20
N GLN A 71 52.80 32.32 -70.82
CA GLN A 71 51.63 33.19 -70.68
C GLN A 71 51.54 33.85 -69.30
N GLY A 72 50.90 35.02 -69.25
CA GLY A 72 50.42 35.62 -68.00
C GLY A 72 49.28 34.80 -67.39
N TYR A 73 49.19 34.82 -66.07
CA TYR A 73 48.23 34.02 -65.31
C TYR A 73 47.84 34.73 -64.02
N TRP A 74 46.79 34.23 -63.40
CA TRP A 74 46.34 34.66 -62.08
C TRP A 74 45.98 33.46 -61.22
N ILE A 75 46.29 33.54 -59.93
CA ILE A 75 45.80 32.61 -58.91
C ILE A 75 45.03 33.37 -57.84
N ILE A 76 43.78 32.98 -57.63
CA ILE A 76 43.04 33.35 -56.43
C ILE A 76 43.36 32.29 -55.38
N ARG A 77 44.13 32.67 -54.35
CA ARG A 77 44.56 31.76 -53.30
C ARG A 77 43.39 31.35 -52.41
N ASP A 78 43.30 30.05 -52.13
CA ASP A 78 42.54 29.52 -51.00
C ASP A 78 43.50 29.34 -49.83
N THR A 79 43.37 30.17 -48.79
CA THR A 79 44.24 30.11 -47.61
C THR A 79 43.65 29.15 -46.58
N ALA A 80 44.48 28.60 -45.69
CA ALA A 80 43.99 27.76 -44.58
C ALA A 80 42.89 28.46 -43.75
N TYR A 81 42.93 29.80 -43.66
CA TYR A 81 41.88 30.60 -43.03
C TYR A 81 40.53 30.51 -43.76
N LEU A 82 40.53 30.57 -45.11
CA LEU A 82 39.31 30.47 -45.92
C LEU A 82 38.69 29.06 -45.89
N GLN A 83 39.53 28.03 -45.85
CA GLN A 83 39.09 26.64 -45.66
C GLN A 83 38.45 26.44 -44.29
N GLN A 84 39.11 26.91 -43.22
CA GLN A 84 38.55 26.85 -41.86
C GLN A 84 37.24 27.64 -41.74
N GLN A 85 37.15 28.81 -42.38
CA GLN A 85 35.93 29.61 -42.41
C GLN A 85 34.77 28.86 -43.11
N THR A 86 35.06 28.16 -44.21
CA THR A 86 34.07 27.34 -44.92
C THR A 86 33.56 26.18 -44.06
N VAL A 87 34.47 25.46 -43.40
CA VAL A 87 34.12 24.38 -42.46
C VAL A 87 33.30 24.91 -41.29
N ASN A 88 33.72 26.04 -40.70
CA ASN A 88 32.99 26.68 -39.60
C ASN A 88 31.58 27.12 -40.03
N ALA A 89 31.43 27.65 -41.25
CA ALA A 89 30.13 28.05 -41.79
C ALA A 89 29.19 26.84 -42.02
N GLN A 90 29.72 25.72 -42.53
CA GLN A 90 28.96 24.47 -42.68
C GLN A 90 28.53 23.89 -41.32
N ALA A 91 29.44 23.88 -40.35
CA ALA A 91 29.14 23.45 -38.98
C ALA A 91 28.06 24.34 -38.35
N LEU A 92 28.19 25.67 -38.47
CA LEU A 92 27.20 26.62 -37.98
C LEU A 92 25.82 26.41 -38.62
N SER A 93 25.75 26.24 -39.95
CA SER A 93 24.50 25.95 -40.66
C SER A 93 23.83 24.67 -40.13
N THR A 94 24.62 23.66 -39.84
CA THR A 94 24.13 22.39 -39.28
C THR A 94 23.57 22.60 -37.87
N TYR A 95 24.25 23.39 -37.02
CA TYR A 95 23.73 23.73 -35.69
C TYR A 95 22.42 24.52 -35.75
N ILE A 96 22.32 25.50 -36.66
CA ILE A 96 21.10 26.28 -36.85
C ILE A 96 19.95 25.36 -37.26
N GLN A 97 20.13 24.45 -38.22
CA GLN A 97 19.07 23.51 -38.62
C GLN A 97 18.63 22.59 -37.48
N ARG A 98 19.56 22.16 -36.61
CA ARG A 98 19.22 21.33 -35.44
C ARG A 98 18.47 22.11 -34.36
N LEU A 99 18.77 23.40 -34.22
CA LEU A 99 18.12 24.31 -33.26
C LEU A 99 16.78 24.83 -33.78
N ASP A 100 16.60 24.90 -35.10
CA ASP A 100 15.34 25.23 -35.78
C ASP A 100 14.35 24.06 -35.68
N ASN A 101 13.99 23.74 -34.44
CA ASN A 101 13.07 22.68 -34.08
C ASN A 101 11.93 23.27 -33.26
N ALA A 102 10.70 23.08 -33.74
CA ALA A 102 9.51 23.64 -33.11
C ALA A 102 9.27 23.12 -31.68
N ALA A 103 9.70 21.89 -31.35
CA ALA A 103 9.62 21.35 -29.99
C ALA A 103 10.64 21.98 -29.04
N LEU A 104 11.87 22.27 -29.50
CA LEU A 104 12.85 23.02 -28.71
C LEU A 104 12.38 24.45 -28.47
N THR A 105 11.81 25.09 -29.49
CA THR A 105 11.22 26.43 -29.38
C THR A 105 10.09 26.44 -28.35
N ALA A 106 9.20 25.44 -28.38
CA ALA A 106 8.11 25.31 -27.42
C ALA A 106 8.59 25.14 -25.97
N LEU A 107 9.69 24.39 -25.75
CA LEU A 107 10.28 24.22 -24.42
C LEU A 107 11.03 25.48 -23.95
N ALA A 108 11.79 26.12 -24.84
CA ALA A 108 12.55 27.33 -24.55
C ALA A 108 11.66 28.56 -24.27
N GLY A 109 10.45 28.57 -24.81
CA GLY A 109 9.45 29.62 -24.56
C GLY A 109 8.73 29.50 -23.21
N LEU A 110 8.98 28.45 -22.42
CA LEU A 110 8.42 28.31 -21.07
C LEU A 110 9.19 29.19 -20.08
N ASP A 111 8.49 29.84 -19.16
CA ASP A 111 9.07 30.60 -18.05
C ASP A 111 9.28 29.70 -16.82
N PRO A 112 10.51 29.23 -16.51
CA PRO A 112 10.72 28.26 -15.46
C PRO A 112 10.42 28.86 -14.07
N ALA A 113 9.66 28.12 -13.27
CA ALA A 113 9.34 28.50 -11.90
C ALA A 113 9.57 27.32 -10.93
N ALA A 114 9.67 27.63 -9.65
CA ALA A 114 9.76 26.61 -8.60
C ALA A 114 8.53 25.69 -8.61
N ASP A 115 8.73 24.42 -8.26
CA ASP A 115 7.70 23.38 -8.22
C ASP A 115 6.94 23.18 -9.55
N LYS A 116 7.58 23.45 -10.69
CA LYS A 116 7.05 23.16 -12.03
C LYS A 116 7.88 22.10 -12.77
N PHE A 117 7.23 21.35 -13.64
CA PHE A 117 7.90 20.53 -14.66
C PHE A 117 7.33 20.86 -16.05
N ALA A 118 8.19 20.76 -17.07
CA ALA A 118 7.79 20.96 -18.45
C ALA A 118 7.24 19.65 -19.05
N TYR A 119 6.16 19.76 -19.82
CA TYR A 119 5.59 18.65 -20.58
C TYR A 119 5.03 19.15 -21.92
N PHE A 120 4.93 18.25 -22.89
CA PHE A 120 4.36 18.56 -24.21
C PHE A 120 2.84 18.37 -24.19
N THR A 121 2.11 19.39 -24.64
CA THR A 121 0.65 19.36 -24.86
C THR A 121 0.29 19.06 -26.32
N GLY A 122 1.28 19.05 -27.21
CA GLY A 122 1.17 18.70 -28.62
C GLY A 122 2.56 18.63 -29.28
N ALA A 123 2.63 18.29 -30.57
CA ALA A 123 3.90 18.09 -31.27
C ALA A 123 4.86 19.32 -31.19
N ASN A 124 4.29 20.53 -31.18
CA ASN A 124 5.02 21.80 -31.18
C ASN A 124 4.55 22.73 -30.04
N SER A 125 4.05 22.17 -28.95
CA SER A 125 3.51 22.95 -27.82
C SER A 125 3.94 22.32 -26.50
N GLY A 126 4.45 23.16 -25.60
CA GLY A 126 4.82 22.80 -24.25
C GLY A 126 4.05 23.62 -23.24
N ALA A 127 3.90 23.09 -22.03
CA ALA A 127 3.34 23.79 -20.89
C ALA A 127 4.07 23.40 -19.61
N LEU A 128 3.88 24.19 -18.57
CA LEU A 128 4.34 23.87 -17.22
C LEU A 128 3.18 23.30 -16.40
N ALA A 129 3.43 22.22 -15.69
CA ALA A 129 2.53 21.65 -14.71
C ALA A 129 3.17 21.69 -13.31
N ASP A 130 2.33 21.76 -12.28
CA ASP A 130 2.79 21.73 -10.89
C ASP A 130 3.30 20.34 -10.50
N ILE A 131 4.51 20.30 -9.96
CA ILE A 131 5.06 19.14 -9.25
C ILE A 131 5.47 19.56 -7.84
N LYS A 132 4.49 19.51 -6.93
CA LYS A 132 4.70 19.89 -5.53
C LYS A 132 5.63 18.92 -4.81
N ALA A 133 6.04 19.27 -3.60
CA ALA A 133 7.03 18.53 -2.81
C ALA A 133 6.76 17.01 -2.76
N LYS A 134 5.50 16.60 -2.52
CA LYS A 134 5.13 15.17 -2.46
C LYS A 134 5.30 14.43 -3.79
N GLY A 135 5.03 15.11 -4.91
CA GLY A 135 5.25 14.55 -6.25
C GLY A 135 6.73 14.32 -6.54
N ARG A 136 7.60 15.27 -6.16
CA ARG A 136 9.06 15.11 -6.28
C ARG A 136 9.60 14.01 -5.38
N ASP A 137 9.08 13.92 -4.16
CA ASP A 137 9.43 12.87 -3.21
C ASP A 137 9.12 11.48 -3.80
N LEU A 138 7.93 11.30 -4.37
CA LEU A 138 7.53 10.04 -5.02
C LEU A 138 8.38 9.71 -6.27
N LEU A 139 8.68 10.70 -7.12
CA LEU A 139 9.54 10.48 -8.30
C LEU A 139 10.98 10.13 -7.93
N SER A 140 11.46 10.54 -6.74
CA SER A 140 12.80 10.21 -6.26
C SER A 140 12.92 8.79 -5.70
N SER A 141 11.88 7.96 -5.80
CA SER A 141 11.89 6.62 -5.23
C SER A 141 12.85 5.66 -5.93
N THR A 142 13.62 4.93 -5.13
CA THR A 142 14.61 3.95 -5.61
C THR A 142 14.00 2.60 -6.01
N GLY A 143 12.74 2.38 -5.65
CA GLY A 143 11.98 1.17 -5.97
C GLY A 143 10.56 1.21 -5.41
N VAL A 144 9.81 0.13 -5.63
CA VAL A 144 8.39 0.04 -5.25
C VAL A 144 8.19 0.16 -3.73
N LEU A 145 9.07 -0.46 -2.93
CA LEU A 145 8.96 -0.38 -1.48
C LEU A 145 9.11 1.07 -0.98
N ASP A 146 10.09 1.82 -1.51
CA ASP A 146 10.27 3.24 -1.15
C ASP A 146 9.09 4.10 -1.62
N ALA A 147 8.52 3.82 -2.79
CA ALA A 147 7.31 4.50 -3.26
C ALA A 147 6.12 4.26 -2.30
N LEU A 148 5.94 3.03 -1.82
CA LEU A 148 4.91 2.69 -0.81
C LEU A 148 5.15 3.43 0.52
N LEU A 149 6.41 3.61 0.94
CA LEU A 149 6.76 4.46 2.08
C LEU A 149 6.42 5.94 1.87
N LYS A 150 6.28 6.40 0.63
CA LYS A 150 5.94 7.81 0.37
C LYS A 150 4.46 8.01 0.12
N LEU A 151 3.70 6.98 -0.23
CA LEU A 151 2.25 7.10 -0.46
C LEU A 151 1.40 7.34 0.80
N GLY A 152 1.98 7.22 2.01
CA GLY A 152 1.28 7.47 3.27
C GLY A 152 0.82 6.17 3.95
N PRO A 153 -0.38 6.12 4.57
CA PRO A 153 -0.85 4.97 5.35
C PRO A 153 -1.47 3.88 4.47
N VAL A 154 -0.84 3.53 3.34
CA VAL A 154 -1.37 2.52 2.40
C VAL A 154 -1.07 1.10 2.87
N TRP A 155 -1.94 0.17 2.47
CA TRP A 155 -1.67 -1.26 2.61
C TRP A 155 -0.40 -1.65 1.84
N GLY A 156 0.50 -2.40 2.49
CA GLY A 156 1.78 -2.82 1.92
C GLY A 156 2.93 -1.82 2.09
N GLY A 157 2.67 -0.60 2.58
CA GLY A 157 3.71 0.33 3.01
C GLY A 157 4.11 0.13 4.49
N SER A 158 5.14 0.85 4.95
CA SER A 158 5.44 0.88 6.39
C SER A 158 4.35 1.60 7.15
N VAL A 159 3.83 0.90 8.15
CA VAL A 159 2.79 1.40 9.06
C VAL A 159 3.35 2.54 9.91
N ARG A 160 2.67 3.68 9.94
CA ARG A 160 3.06 4.88 10.70
C ARG A 160 1.97 5.31 11.67
N SER A 161 2.32 6.13 12.65
CA SER A 161 1.28 6.72 13.51
C SER A 161 0.41 7.69 12.71
N PRO A 162 -0.86 7.89 13.06
CA PRO A 162 -1.73 8.82 12.35
C PRO A 162 -1.13 10.21 12.15
N ALA A 163 -0.50 10.80 13.16
CA ALA A 163 0.16 12.10 13.07
C ALA A 163 1.31 12.14 12.04
N ASN A 164 2.00 11.02 11.84
CA ASN A 164 3.14 10.91 10.92
C ASN A 164 2.76 10.34 9.54
N SER A 165 1.48 10.31 9.21
CA SER A 165 0.96 9.68 7.98
C SER A 165 0.72 10.66 6.83
N ASP A 166 1.12 11.93 6.96
CA ASP A 166 0.95 13.00 5.95
C ASP A 166 -0.51 13.24 5.48
N VAL A 167 -1.50 12.79 6.26
CA VAL A 167 -2.94 12.91 5.93
C VAL A 167 -3.68 13.86 6.88
N GLY A 168 -2.95 14.68 7.63
CA GLY A 168 -3.53 15.70 8.53
C GLY A 168 -4.25 15.14 9.75
N LEU A 169 -3.96 13.90 10.13
CA LEU A 169 -4.49 13.28 11.35
C LEU A 169 -3.62 13.65 12.57
N VAL A 170 -4.18 13.44 13.77
CA VAL A 170 -3.51 13.70 15.04
C VAL A 170 -3.64 12.46 15.92
N ASP A 171 -2.61 12.17 16.72
CA ASP A 171 -2.61 11.05 17.65
C ASP A 171 -3.41 11.38 18.92
N GLY A 172 -4.08 10.38 19.51
CA GLY A 172 -4.68 10.48 20.85
C GLY A 172 -6.20 10.27 20.94
N ASP A 173 -6.94 10.32 19.84
CA ASP A 173 -8.39 10.01 19.84
C ASP A 173 -8.80 9.24 18.57
N LEU A 174 -9.24 7.98 18.75
CA LEU A 174 -9.66 7.13 17.64
C LEU A 174 -10.91 7.61 16.92
N ASN A 175 -11.73 8.49 17.51
CA ASN A 175 -12.89 9.04 16.83
C ASN A 175 -12.51 9.98 15.68
N THR A 176 -11.33 10.60 15.76
CA THR A 176 -10.83 11.55 14.75
C THR A 176 -10.16 10.85 13.57
N ILE A 177 -9.79 9.58 13.74
CA ILE A 177 -9.06 8.79 12.73
C ILE A 177 -10.03 8.24 11.67
N THR A 178 -10.35 9.09 10.70
CA THR A 178 -11.38 8.81 9.67
C THR A 178 -10.82 8.61 8.27
N VAL A 179 -9.55 8.91 8.04
CA VAL A 179 -8.88 8.70 6.75
C VAL A 179 -8.53 7.24 6.57
N ALA A 180 -8.91 6.65 5.43
CA ALA A 180 -8.60 5.26 5.12
C ALA A 180 -7.09 4.99 5.12
N GLY A 181 -6.70 3.86 5.69
CA GLY A 181 -5.29 3.47 5.77
C GLY A 181 -4.99 2.46 6.87
N VAL A 182 -3.71 2.15 7.02
CA VAL A 182 -3.17 1.29 8.09
C VAL A 182 -2.23 2.11 8.95
N TYR A 183 -2.51 2.14 10.25
CA TYR A 183 -1.82 2.95 11.23
C TYR A 183 -1.31 2.10 12.39
N THR A 184 -0.18 2.50 12.97
CA THR A 184 0.35 1.91 14.19
C THR A 184 -0.01 2.84 15.33
N LEU A 185 -0.53 2.27 16.41
CA LEU A 185 -0.87 3.00 17.61
C LEU A 185 0.13 2.65 18.70
N SER A 186 0.64 3.68 19.36
CA SER A 186 1.38 3.57 20.61
C SER A 186 1.05 4.78 21.48
N GLY A 187 1.22 4.63 22.80
CA GLY A 187 0.89 5.70 23.76
C GLY A 187 -0.58 5.74 24.16
N ASN A 188 -1.04 6.90 24.61
CA ASN A 188 -2.37 7.07 25.21
C ASN A 188 -3.42 7.48 24.17
N TRP A 189 -4.51 6.72 24.10
CA TRP A 189 -5.61 6.93 23.16
C TRP A 189 -6.96 6.91 23.87
N ALA A 190 -7.83 7.87 23.53
CA ALA A 190 -9.23 7.91 23.93
C ALA A 190 -10.12 7.15 22.93
N ASN A 191 -11.33 6.81 23.38
CA ASN A 191 -12.37 6.14 22.57
C ASN A 191 -11.91 4.81 21.95
N THR A 192 -11.19 4.03 22.75
CA THR A 192 -10.66 2.72 22.35
C THR A 192 -11.64 1.61 22.69
N TYR A 193 -11.27 0.36 22.37
CA TYR A 193 -12.01 -0.83 22.81
C TYR A 193 -12.18 -0.91 24.34
N ALA A 194 -11.35 -0.21 25.12
CA ALA A 194 -11.44 -0.15 26.58
C ALA A 194 -12.36 0.99 27.09
N GLY A 195 -13.00 1.74 26.19
CA GLY A 195 -13.94 2.81 26.51
C GLY A 195 -13.47 4.22 26.11
N ALA A 196 -14.20 5.23 26.57
CA ALA A 196 -13.97 6.62 26.19
C ALA A 196 -12.71 7.24 26.81
N ALA A 197 -12.28 6.76 27.98
CA ALA A 197 -11.12 7.29 28.68
C ALA A 197 -9.82 7.08 27.89
N SER A 198 -8.89 8.02 28.05
CA SER A 198 -7.55 7.91 27.46
C SER A 198 -6.73 6.86 28.19
N VAL A 199 -6.32 5.81 27.49
CA VAL A 199 -5.56 4.68 28.05
C VAL A 199 -4.43 4.25 27.13
N ALA A 200 -3.37 3.68 27.71
CA ALA A 200 -2.25 3.15 26.95
C ALA A 200 -2.73 2.05 25.98
N THR A 201 -2.56 2.31 24.69
CA THR A 201 -3.09 1.49 23.61
C THR A 201 -2.01 1.27 22.57
N THR A 202 -1.60 0.02 22.44
CA THR A 202 -0.69 -0.46 21.39
C THR A 202 -1.44 -1.42 20.47
N GLY A 203 -1.17 -1.33 19.17
CA GLY A 203 -1.71 -2.23 18.15
C GLY A 203 -1.73 -1.59 16.76
N THR A 204 -2.37 -2.27 15.81
CA THR A 204 -2.54 -1.80 14.44
C THR A 204 -3.99 -1.42 14.19
N LEU A 205 -4.24 -0.20 13.71
CA LEU A 205 -5.55 0.27 13.30
C LEU A 205 -5.66 0.25 11.78
N VAL A 206 -6.65 -0.46 11.27
CA VAL A 206 -7.06 -0.44 9.87
C VAL A 206 -8.32 0.39 9.76
N VAL A 207 -8.29 1.38 8.88
CA VAL A 207 -9.43 2.26 8.59
C VAL A 207 -9.87 2.02 7.16
N LEU A 208 -11.13 1.67 6.98
CA LEU A 208 -11.77 1.53 5.68
C LEU A 208 -12.83 2.62 5.53
N GLN A 209 -12.81 3.32 4.41
CA GLN A 209 -13.78 4.37 4.13
C GLN A 209 -14.64 3.96 2.92
N ARG A 210 -15.94 3.77 3.16
CA ARG A 210 -16.92 3.51 2.08
C ARG A 210 -17.40 4.81 1.45
N SER A 211 -17.46 5.89 2.23
CA SER A 211 -17.85 7.23 1.79
C SER A 211 -17.32 8.28 2.78
N ALA A 212 -17.47 9.58 2.47
CA ALA A 212 -17.10 10.67 3.38
C ALA A 212 -17.65 10.49 4.82
N ASN A 213 -18.85 9.89 4.95
CA ASN A 213 -19.51 9.73 6.24
C ASN A 213 -19.39 8.31 6.82
N ALA A 214 -19.21 7.29 5.97
CA ALA A 214 -19.19 5.90 6.40
C ALA A 214 -17.75 5.36 6.50
N VAL A 215 -17.27 5.21 7.73
CA VAL A 215 -15.93 4.73 8.07
C VAL A 215 -16.03 3.52 9.00
N PHE A 216 -15.20 2.53 8.73
CA PHE A 216 -15.06 1.31 9.52
C PHE A 216 -13.65 1.26 10.08
N GLN A 217 -13.53 0.94 11.36
CA GLN A 217 -12.26 0.74 12.02
C GLN A 217 -12.14 -0.71 12.47
N TYR A 218 -11.01 -1.32 12.17
CA TYR A 218 -10.58 -2.60 12.70
C TYR A 218 -9.31 -2.39 13.51
N PHE A 219 -9.28 -2.86 14.75
CA PHE A 219 -8.15 -2.70 15.63
C PHE A 219 -7.60 -4.07 16.03
N TYR A 220 -6.38 -4.34 15.58
CA TYR A 220 -5.62 -5.55 15.83
C TYR A 220 -4.70 -5.32 17.02
N ARG A 221 -4.89 -6.10 18.07
CA ARG A 221 -4.02 -6.09 19.25
C ARG A 221 -2.98 -7.19 19.17
N ASP A 222 -1.88 -6.99 19.89
CA ASP A 222 -0.75 -7.93 19.97
C ASP A 222 -1.10 -9.26 20.69
N ASN A 223 -2.29 -9.35 21.28
CA ASN A 223 -2.81 -10.54 21.94
C ASN A 223 -3.82 -11.32 21.07
N ASN A 224 -3.76 -11.16 19.74
CA ASN A 224 -4.64 -11.76 18.74
C ASN A 224 -6.11 -11.35 18.81
N GLN A 225 -6.47 -10.34 19.62
CA GLN A 225 -7.84 -9.81 19.61
C GLN A 225 -8.01 -8.79 18.49
N VAL A 226 -9.10 -8.95 17.73
CA VAL A 226 -9.51 -7.99 16.71
C VAL A 226 -10.82 -7.35 17.13
N PHE A 227 -10.86 -6.02 17.17
CA PHE A 227 -12.08 -5.26 17.43
C PHE A 227 -12.53 -4.54 16.16
N ARG A 228 -13.82 -4.32 16.01
CA ARG A 228 -14.39 -3.50 14.94
C ARG A 228 -15.42 -2.52 15.48
N ARG A 229 -15.51 -1.38 14.81
CA ARG A 229 -16.62 -0.43 14.96
C ARG A 229 -16.81 0.37 13.68
N ASN A 230 -17.89 1.14 13.61
CA ASN A 230 -18.14 2.01 12.48
C ASN A 230 -18.80 3.33 12.87
N THR A 231 -18.70 4.29 11.98
CA THR A 231 -19.46 5.54 11.98
C THR A 231 -20.13 5.68 10.62
N VAL A 232 -21.29 6.33 10.59
CA VAL A 232 -22.01 6.69 9.36
C VAL A 232 -22.15 8.21 9.21
N ASN A 233 -21.51 8.98 10.10
CA ASN A 233 -21.59 10.44 10.20
C ASN A 233 -20.19 11.09 10.25
N GLY A 234 -19.20 10.52 9.58
CA GLY A 234 -17.86 11.13 9.45
C GLY A 234 -17.09 11.26 10.76
N GLY A 235 -17.40 10.41 11.75
CA GLY A 235 -16.70 10.39 13.04
C GLY A 235 -17.39 11.14 14.18
N THR A 236 -18.52 11.82 13.93
CA THR A 236 -19.29 12.51 14.99
C THR A 236 -19.87 11.55 16.03
N SER A 237 -20.28 10.36 15.60
CA SER A 237 -20.81 9.30 16.47
C SER A 237 -20.30 7.95 16.00
N TRP A 238 -19.94 7.06 16.93
CA TRP A 238 -19.42 5.73 16.66
C TRP A 238 -20.29 4.68 17.32
N THR A 239 -20.39 3.50 16.69
CA THR A 239 -20.86 2.31 17.39
C THR A 239 -19.86 1.91 18.46
N ASP A 240 -20.31 1.14 19.44
CA ASP A 240 -19.40 0.50 20.38
C ASP A 240 -18.42 -0.42 19.65
N TRP A 241 -17.23 -0.58 20.25
CA TRP A 241 -16.25 -1.55 19.79
C TRP A 241 -16.76 -2.96 20.05
N THR A 242 -16.81 -3.77 19.00
CA THR A 242 -17.22 -5.17 19.07
C THR A 242 -16.03 -6.06 18.77
N ILE A 243 -15.79 -7.08 19.58
CA ILE A 243 -14.73 -8.06 19.30
C ILE A 243 -15.17 -8.97 18.13
N VAL A 244 -14.27 -9.20 17.18
CA VAL A 244 -14.51 -10.02 15.98
C VAL A 244 -14.17 -11.48 16.25
N GLU A 245 -13.08 -11.73 16.97
CA GLU A 245 -12.66 -13.07 17.41
C GLU A 245 -13.06 -13.26 18.88
N LEU A 246 -14.27 -13.77 19.10
CA LEU A 246 -14.76 -13.99 20.46
C LEU A 246 -14.04 -15.20 21.09
N PRO A 247 -13.65 -15.12 22.38
CA PRO A 247 -13.12 -16.29 23.07
C PRO A 247 -14.18 -17.39 23.11
N VAL A 248 -13.76 -18.64 22.87
CA VAL A 248 -14.68 -19.78 22.93
C VAL A 248 -15.22 -19.96 24.35
N VAL A 249 -14.41 -19.69 25.38
CA VAL A 249 -14.76 -19.83 26.81
C VAL A 249 -14.57 -18.51 27.57
N GLY A 250 -15.54 -18.11 28.38
CA GLY A 250 -15.59 -16.84 29.15
C GLY A 250 -17.02 -16.48 29.58
N THR A 251 -17.28 -15.25 30.00
CA THR A 251 -18.66 -14.82 30.32
C THR A 251 -19.54 -14.89 29.08
N ALA A 252 -20.59 -15.69 29.11
CA ALA A 252 -21.47 -15.90 27.97
C ALA A 252 -22.42 -14.70 27.82
N SER A 253 -22.58 -14.21 26.59
CA SER A 253 -23.51 -13.10 26.29
C SER A 253 -23.93 -13.10 24.82
N ASN A 254 -25.16 -12.66 24.55
CA ASN A 254 -25.71 -12.50 23.21
C ASN A 254 -26.43 -11.16 23.09
N SER A 255 -26.30 -10.54 21.92
CA SER A 255 -27.09 -9.38 21.52
C SER A 255 -27.61 -9.59 20.11
N ALA A 256 -28.93 -9.60 19.95
CA ALA A 256 -29.63 -9.73 18.66
C ALA A 256 -29.17 -10.93 17.79
N GLY A 257 -28.84 -12.07 18.41
CA GLY A 257 -28.40 -13.27 17.70
C GLY A 257 -26.89 -13.33 17.41
N PHE A 258 -26.13 -12.31 17.79
CA PHE A 258 -24.67 -12.30 17.73
C PHE A 258 -24.07 -12.50 19.12
N PRO A 259 -23.02 -13.32 19.28
CA PRO A 259 -22.35 -13.42 20.58
C PRO A 259 -21.73 -12.06 20.93
N ALA A 260 -22.12 -11.53 22.08
CA ALA A 260 -21.57 -10.30 22.65
C ALA A 260 -20.51 -10.60 23.74
N GLY A 261 -20.33 -11.87 24.08
CA GLY A 261 -19.33 -12.42 24.98
C GLY A 261 -18.87 -13.79 24.50
N ALA A 262 -18.34 -14.62 25.39
CA ALA A 262 -17.89 -15.96 25.00
C ALA A 262 -19.04 -16.87 24.56
N ILE A 263 -18.72 -17.91 23.79
CA ILE A 263 -19.73 -18.91 23.37
C ILE A 263 -20.14 -19.79 24.55
N ILE A 264 -19.18 -20.11 25.44
CA ILE A 264 -19.35 -21.02 26.56
C ILE A 264 -18.87 -20.34 27.85
N GLU A 265 -19.68 -20.33 28.89
CA GLU A 265 -19.27 -20.00 30.27
C GLU A 265 -19.28 -21.25 31.12
N ARG A 266 -18.24 -21.45 31.95
CA ARG A 266 -18.15 -22.56 32.91
C ARG A 266 -17.94 -21.98 34.29
N GLY A 267 -18.59 -22.57 35.28
CA GLY A 267 -18.33 -22.25 36.68
C GLY A 267 -18.68 -23.40 37.60
N SER A 268 -18.16 -23.33 38.82
CA SER A 268 -18.44 -24.29 39.89
C SER A 268 -18.50 -23.56 41.22
N ASN A 269 -19.34 -24.06 42.12
CA ASN A 269 -19.39 -23.64 43.52
C ASN A 269 -19.84 -24.83 44.39
N ALA A 270 -20.10 -24.59 45.68
CA ALA A 270 -20.49 -25.64 46.63
C ALA A 270 -21.79 -26.37 46.24
N ASN A 271 -22.64 -25.76 45.39
CA ASN A 271 -23.88 -26.34 44.92
C ASN A 271 -23.73 -27.12 43.61
N GLY A 272 -22.52 -27.26 43.05
CA GLY A 272 -22.27 -28.03 41.82
C GLY A 272 -21.59 -27.22 40.73
N GLU A 273 -21.75 -27.67 39.49
CA GLU A 273 -21.13 -27.09 38.30
C GLU A 273 -22.19 -26.61 37.31
N TYR A 274 -21.85 -25.63 36.49
CA TYR A 274 -22.71 -25.17 35.40
C TYR A 274 -21.95 -24.88 34.11
N VAL A 275 -22.70 -24.93 33.02
CA VAL A 275 -22.32 -24.34 31.73
C VAL A 275 -23.43 -23.44 31.23
N ARG A 276 -23.07 -22.26 30.72
CA ARG A 276 -23.97 -21.41 29.91
C ARG A 276 -23.46 -21.37 28.48
N PHE A 277 -24.38 -21.38 27.55
CA PHE A 277 -24.12 -21.17 26.14
C PHE A 277 -24.69 -19.82 25.70
N ALA A 278 -24.05 -19.18 24.72
CA ALA A 278 -24.49 -17.89 24.19
C ALA A 278 -25.91 -17.94 23.56
N ASP A 279 -26.45 -19.11 23.24
CA ASP A 279 -27.83 -19.29 22.78
C ASP A 279 -28.88 -19.20 23.92
N GLY A 280 -28.43 -19.00 25.17
CA GLY A 280 -29.28 -18.94 26.35
C GLY A 280 -29.44 -20.27 27.06
N THR A 281 -28.91 -21.38 26.54
CA THR A 281 -28.97 -22.67 27.22
C THR A 281 -28.10 -22.66 28.47
N GLN A 282 -28.65 -23.12 29.60
CA GLN A 282 -27.91 -23.36 30.84
C GLN A 282 -28.10 -24.82 31.26
N ILE A 283 -27.01 -25.45 31.65
CA ILE A 283 -27.01 -26.79 32.24
C ILE A 283 -26.32 -26.69 33.59
N CYS A 284 -26.97 -27.18 34.64
CA CYS A 284 -26.39 -27.31 35.97
C CYS A 284 -26.35 -28.79 36.34
N TRP A 285 -25.31 -29.24 37.02
CA TRP A 285 -25.23 -30.60 37.53
C TRP A 285 -24.44 -30.65 38.84
N GLY A 286 -24.65 -31.71 39.59
CA GLY A 286 -23.95 -31.92 40.85
C GLY A 286 -24.38 -33.19 41.54
N THR A 287 -23.85 -33.36 42.74
CA THR A 287 -24.22 -34.43 43.65
C THR A 287 -24.88 -33.85 44.89
N GLY A 288 -25.61 -34.67 45.62
CA GLY A 288 -26.19 -34.30 46.90
C GLY A 288 -26.51 -35.53 47.73
N THR A 289 -26.85 -35.28 48.99
CA THR A 289 -27.31 -36.30 49.92
C THR A 289 -28.62 -35.82 50.53
N THR A 290 -29.61 -36.70 50.60
CA THR A 290 -30.86 -36.44 51.31
C THR A 290 -31.03 -37.47 52.40
N ASN A 291 -31.43 -37.01 53.59
CA ASN A 291 -31.76 -37.91 54.67
C ASN A 291 -33.23 -38.31 54.55
N VAL A 292 -33.49 -39.61 54.38
CA VAL A 292 -34.87 -40.11 54.34
C VAL A 292 -35.22 -40.68 55.71
N SER A 293 -35.89 -39.85 56.52
CA SER A 293 -36.32 -40.22 57.87
C SER A 293 -37.56 -41.13 57.86
N THR A 294 -37.65 -41.98 58.87
CA THR A 294 -38.52 -43.16 59.01
C THR A 294 -40.01 -42.90 59.21
N ASN A 295 -40.54 -41.74 58.78
CA ASN A 295 -41.99 -41.56 58.79
C ASN A 295 -42.59 -42.39 57.64
N LEU A 296 -42.98 -43.63 57.99
CA LEU A 296 -43.60 -44.63 57.13
C LEU A 296 -44.96 -44.15 56.61
N ASN A 297 -44.97 -43.15 55.75
CA ASN A 297 -46.14 -42.87 54.93
C ASN A 297 -46.13 -43.88 53.80
N ASN A 298 -46.68 -45.05 54.11
CA ASN A 298 -46.83 -46.16 53.18
C ASN A 298 -47.64 -45.71 51.96
N HIS A 299 -46.95 -45.35 50.88
CA HIS A 299 -47.61 -44.86 49.66
C HIS A 299 -48.21 -46.01 48.83
N PHE A 300 -47.80 -47.26 49.08
CA PHE A 300 -48.18 -48.43 48.29
C PHE A 300 -48.58 -49.65 49.16
N GLY A 301 -49.60 -49.51 50.00
CA GLY A 301 -50.39 -50.66 50.49
C GLY A 301 -49.75 -51.55 51.58
N SER A 302 -50.61 -52.19 52.36
CA SER A 302 -50.33 -52.67 53.73
C SER A 302 -49.49 -53.95 53.88
N THR A 303 -48.88 -54.53 52.84
CA THR A 303 -48.41 -55.94 52.97
C THR A 303 -47.03 -56.29 52.40
N SER A 304 -46.32 -55.45 51.65
CA SER A 304 -44.93 -55.82 51.24
C SER A 304 -44.08 -54.61 50.82
N GLY A 305 -43.03 -54.30 51.58
CA GLY A 305 -41.97 -53.34 51.22
C GLY A 305 -42.25 -51.90 51.65
N ALA A 306 -41.82 -51.54 52.87
CA ALA A 306 -41.89 -50.17 53.37
C ALA A 306 -41.12 -49.22 52.43
N SER A 307 -41.85 -48.39 51.69
CA SER A 307 -41.31 -47.30 50.90
C SER A 307 -41.48 -46.00 51.69
N VAL A 308 -40.37 -45.33 51.98
CA VAL A 308 -40.37 -44.02 52.65
C VAL A 308 -39.99 -42.94 51.64
N THR A 309 -40.59 -41.76 51.75
CA THR A 309 -40.30 -40.62 50.88
C THR A 309 -39.56 -39.52 51.62
N GLY A 310 -38.52 -38.98 50.99
CA GLY A 310 -37.81 -37.78 51.44
C GLY A 310 -38.00 -36.63 50.45
N ASN A 311 -37.82 -35.40 50.95
CA ASN A 311 -37.81 -34.19 50.15
C ASN A 311 -36.37 -33.65 50.07
N ALA A 312 -35.81 -33.62 48.87
CA ALA A 312 -34.52 -32.98 48.62
C ALA A 312 -34.74 -31.60 48.02
N LEU A 313 -34.08 -30.58 48.58
CA LEU A 313 -33.97 -29.26 47.98
C LEU A 313 -32.63 -29.18 47.24
N ILE A 314 -32.69 -29.18 45.91
CA ILE A 314 -31.51 -29.04 45.06
C ILE A 314 -31.29 -27.56 44.83
N SER A 315 -30.18 -27.03 45.34
CA SER A 315 -29.71 -25.69 45.03
C SER A 315 -28.86 -25.72 43.78
N PHE A 316 -29.13 -24.83 42.83
CA PHE A 316 -28.34 -24.75 41.61
C PHE A 316 -27.13 -23.83 41.82
N PRO A 317 -25.99 -24.13 41.18
CA PRO A 317 -24.81 -23.28 41.19
C PRO A 317 -25.02 -21.97 40.40
N ALA A 318 -25.99 -21.93 39.49
CA ALA A 318 -26.40 -20.73 38.75
C ALA A 318 -27.92 -20.69 38.60
N THR A 319 -28.51 -19.49 38.63
CA THR A 319 -29.96 -19.29 38.53
C THR A 319 -30.45 -19.42 37.09
N PHE A 320 -31.55 -20.12 36.85
CA PHE A 320 -32.31 -20.10 35.60
C PHE A 320 -33.19 -18.85 35.51
N SER A 321 -33.46 -18.37 34.28
CA SER A 321 -34.25 -17.15 34.02
C SER A 321 -35.75 -17.32 34.34
N ASN A 322 -36.25 -18.54 34.35
CA ASN A 322 -37.64 -18.88 34.66
C ASN A 322 -37.75 -20.33 35.18
N THR A 323 -38.97 -20.80 35.44
CA THR A 323 -39.25 -22.15 35.98
C THR A 323 -39.46 -23.23 34.92
N ASN A 324 -39.35 -22.91 33.62
CA ASN A 324 -39.48 -23.84 32.50
C ASN A 324 -38.16 -24.58 32.22
N TYR A 325 -37.54 -25.11 33.27
CA TYR A 325 -36.37 -26.00 33.16
C TYR A 325 -36.76 -27.44 33.52
N SER A 326 -36.06 -28.42 32.97
CA SER A 326 -36.14 -29.81 33.40
C SER A 326 -35.11 -30.07 34.50
N VAL A 327 -35.45 -30.95 35.44
CA VAL A 327 -34.53 -31.45 36.45
C VAL A 327 -34.69 -32.95 36.53
N SER A 328 -33.56 -33.64 36.46
CA SER A 328 -33.46 -35.09 36.53
C SER A 328 -32.57 -35.43 37.71
N VAL A 329 -32.97 -36.45 38.46
CA VAL A 329 -32.21 -36.96 39.60
C VAL A 329 -31.88 -38.42 39.33
N PHE A 330 -30.63 -38.78 39.54
CA PHE A 330 -30.10 -40.11 39.29
C PHE A 330 -29.61 -40.68 40.62
N PRO A 331 -30.21 -41.77 41.11
CA PRO A 331 -29.71 -42.38 42.33
C PRO A 331 -28.37 -43.05 42.11
N THR A 332 -27.52 -42.97 43.12
CA THR A 332 -26.33 -43.81 43.23
C THR A 332 -26.51 -44.93 44.27
N PHE A 333 -27.72 -45.03 44.87
CA PHE A 333 -28.12 -46.02 45.88
C PHE A 333 -29.16 -47.02 45.37
N ARG A 334 -29.18 -48.25 45.91
CA ARG A 334 -30.10 -49.34 45.51
C ARG A 334 -31.51 -49.17 46.12
N GLY A 335 -32.56 -49.54 45.38
CA GLY A 335 -33.93 -49.51 45.91
C GLY A 335 -34.52 -48.09 45.97
N PHE A 336 -34.23 -47.28 44.95
CA PHE A 336 -34.58 -45.86 44.91
C PHE A 336 -35.54 -45.55 43.77
N THR A 337 -36.46 -44.61 43.98
CA THR A 337 -37.34 -44.05 42.94
C THR A 337 -37.39 -42.51 42.99
N VAL A 338 -37.39 -41.87 41.82
CA VAL A 338 -37.70 -40.43 41.69
C VAL A 338 -39.18 -40.28 41.40
N LEU A 339 -39.92 -39.60 42.28
CA LEU A 339 -41.32 -39.27 42.03
C LEU A 339 -41.46 -38.00 41.18
N GLY A 340 -40.47 -37.12 41.23
CA GLY A 340 -40.35 -35.94 40.38
C GLY A 340 -40.14 -34.64 41.16
N ALA A 341 -39.88 -33.55 40.43
CA ALA A 341 -39.86 -32.21 41.01
C ALA A 341 -41.30 -31.73 41.23
N TYR A 342 -41.61 -31.33 42.46
CA TYR A 342 -42.95 -30.83 42.84
C TYR A 342 -42.94 -29.32 43.11
N SER A 343 -41.77 -28.68 43.19
CA SER A 343 -41.62 -27.23 43.26
C SER A 343 -40.35 -26.78 42.56
N LYS A 344 -40.42 -25.64 41.86
CA LYS A 344 -39.34 -25.09 41.02
C LYS A 344 -39.27 -23.58 41.18
N ASN A 345 -38.05 -23.06 41.29
CA ASN A 345 -37.70 -21.64 41.18
C ASN A 345 -36.39 -21.52 40.38
N GLY A 346 -36.02 -20.32 39.92
CA GLY A 346 -34.79 -20.08 39.17
C GLY A 346 -33.53 -20.58 39.89
N ALA A 347 -33.49 -20.53 41.23
CA ALA A 347 -32.31 -20.92 42.00
C ALA A 347 -32.32 -22.37 42.52
N ASN A 348 -33.49 -23.03 42.61
CA ASN A 348 -33.60 -24.32 43.30
C ASN A 348 -34.78 -25.15 42.77
N ALA A 349 -34.70 -26.47 42.89
CA ALA A 349 -35.83 -27.38 42.68
C ALA A 349 -36.02 -28.31 43.89
N ALA A 350 -37.28 -28.46 44.33
CA ALA A 350 -37.62 -29.44 45.34
C ALA A 350 -38.09 -30.74 44.68
N VAL A 351 -37.39 -31.84 44.95
CA VAL A 351 -37.64 -33.16 44.38
C VAL A 351 -38.11 -34.11 45.47
N ARG A 352 -39.12 -34.91 45.16
CA ARG A 352 -39.56 -35.99 46.03
C ARG A 352 -38.92 -37.30 45.57
N MET A 353 -38.34 -37.99 46.54
CA MET A 353 -37.52 -39.18 46.34
C MET A 353 -38.08 -40.29 47.24
N GLY A 354 -38.15 -41.51 46.75
CA GLY A 354 -38.59 -42.68 47.53
C GLY A 354 -37.47 -43.70 47.65
N VAL A 355 -37.36 -44.34 48.81
CA VAL A 355 -36.48 -45.50 49.02
C VAL A 355 -37.25 -46.67 49.60
N SER A 356 -36.94 -47.88 49.13
CA SER A 356 -37.46 -49.15 49.62
C SER A 356 -36.45 -49.77 50.60
N GLY A 357 -36.83 -49.94 51.87
CA GLY A 357 -35.98 -50.52 52.92
C GLY A 357 -36.03 -49.73 54.23
N SER A 358 -36.04 -50.41 55.38
CA SER A 358 -36.31 -49.80 56.69
C SER A 358 -35.05 -49.47 57.49
N THR A 359 -34.47 -48.29 57.29
CA THR A 359 -33.68 -47.52 58.27
C THR A 359 -33.52 -46.08 57.79
N ALA A 360 -33.30 -45.12 58.71
CA ALA A 360 -32.87 -43.78 58.33
C ALA A 360 -31.50 -43.86 57.64
N ASN A 361 -31.45 -43.46 56.37
CA ASN A 361 -30.23 -43.54 55.57
C ASN A 361 -29.99 -42.20 54.87
N ASP A 362 -28.72 -41.85 54.76
CA ASP A 362 -28.24 -40.81 53.87
C ASP A 362 -28.20 -41.39 52.45
N VAL A 363 -29.05 -40.84 51.59
CA VAL A 363 -29.22 -41.31 50.21
C VAL A 363 -28.46 -40.37 49.30
N PRO A 364 -27.30 -40.78 48.75
CA PRO A 364 -26.58 -40.01 47.76
C PRO A 364 -27.32 -40.04 46.42
N TYR A 365 -27.24 -38.93 45.69
CA TYR A 365 -27.81 -38.78 44.37
C TYR A 365 -26.96 -37.84 43.51
N GLU A 366 -27.02 -38.06 42.21
CA GLU A 366 -26.59 -37.13 41.17
C GLU A 366 -27.82 -36.42 40.61
N TRP A 367 -27.63 -35.22 40.06
CA TRP A 367 -28.71 -34.50 39.41
C TRP A 367 -28.19 -33.65 38.27
N SER A 368 -29.07 -33.39 37.32
CA SER A 368 -28.84 -32.42 36.26
C SER A 368 -30.10 -31.60 36.01
N ALA A 369 -29.92 -30.33 35.67
CA ALA A 369 -31.00 -29.42 35.32
C ALA A 369 -30.67 -28.70 34.02
N TYR A 370 -31.66 -28.60 33.13
CA TYR A 370 -31.52 -27.99 31.79
C TYR A 370 -32.58 -26.90 31.62
N GLY A 371 -32.16 -25.69 31.27
CA GLY A 371 -33.06 -24.55 31.15
C GLY A 371 -32.43 -23.38 30.42
N ARG A 372 -32.95 -22.17 30.66
CA ARG A 372 -32.45 -20.92 30.09
C ARG A 372 -31.88 -20.00 31.16
N TRP A 373 -30.88 -19.19 30.82
CA TRP A 373 -30.29 -18.19 31.74
C TRP A 373 -30.62 -16.74 31.40
N PHE A 374 -31.16 -16.49 30.20
CA PHE A 374 -31.83 -15.24 29.82
C PHE A 374 -33.19 -15.50 29.19
#